data_AF-A0A3D1ZGM9-F1
#
_entry.id   AF-A0A3D1ZGM9-F1
#
_cell.length_a   1.000
_cell.length_b   1.000
_cell.length_c   1.000
_cell.angle_alpha   90.00
_cell.angle_beta   90.00
_cell.angle_gamma   90.00
#
_symmetry.space_group_name_H-M   'P 1'
#
loop_
_entity.id
_entity.type
_entity.pdbx_description
1 polymer ?
#
loop_
_entity_poly.entity_id
_entity_poly.type
_entity_poly.pdbx_seq_one_letter_code
_entity_poly.pdbx_strand_id
1 'polypeptide(L)'
;MLDNTVIIFSTDHADYLGDHNLIGKASFYESAWKIPLLARISGSVPGQVCNDLVDLWDVTATMLSTAGVDIPKHMDSRPLPGLGLMGDSPRERIIGMLTDGWCNFDGEWKLAKYATGESVLRTRSRYCATHLIG
;
A
#
# COMPACT_ATOMS: atom_id res chain seq x y z
N MET A 1 0.60 -28.24 0.52
CA MET A 1 0.14 -27.23 1.50
C MET A 1 0.16 -25.85 0.85
N LEU A 2 1.30 -25.38 0.33
CA LEU A 2 1.43 -24.06 -0.30
C LEU A 2 0.50 -23.81 -1.50
N ASP A 3 0.14 -24.84 -2.27
CA ASP A 3 -0.72 -24.68 -3.47
C ASP A 3 -2.18 -24.28 -3.15
N ASN A 4 -2.59 -24.48 -1.90
CA ASN A 4 -3.91 -24.12 -1.38
C ASN A 4 -3.79 -23.16 -0.19
N THR A 5 -2.77 -22.32 -0.18
CA THR A 5 -2.55 -21.32 0.87
C THR A 5 -2.27 -19.98 0.24
N VAL A 6 -3.08 -18.99 0.62
CA VAL A 6 -2.80 -17.59 0.34
C VAL A 6 -1.74 -17.11 1.31
N ILE A 7 -0.66 -16.54 0.79
CA ILE A 7 0.41 -15.94 1.59
C ILE A 7 0.44 -14.46 1.27
N ILE A 8 0.21 -13.63 2.28
CA ILE A 8 0.39 -12.18 2.20
C ILE A 8 1.38 -11.79 3.30
N PHE A 9 2.47 -11.16 2.91
CA PHE A 9 3.50 -10.67 3.84
C PHE A 9 3.61 -9.16 3.71
N SER A 10 3.52 -8.46 4.83
CA SER A 10 3.61 -7.01 4.90
C SER A 10 3.92 -6.54 6.33
N THR A 11 3.91 -5.23 6.55
CA THR A 11 4.07 -4.56 7.85
C THR A 11 3.02 -3.45 7.95
N ASP A 12 2.64 -3.05 9.15
CA ASP A 12 1.62 -2.01 9.37
C ASP A 12 2.14 -0.60 9.05
N HIS A 13 3.42 -0.37 9.26
CA HIS A 13 4.14 0.85 8.88
C HIS A 13 5.63 0.57 8.63
N ALA A 14 6.35 1.60 8.17
CA ALA A 14 7.80 1.58 8.04
C ALA A 14 8.45 2.40 9.18
N ASP A 15 9.78 2.55 9.16
CA ASP A 15 10.55 3.32 10.14
C ASP A 15 11.56 4.21 9.42
N TYR A 16 11.78 5.42 9.94
CA TYR A 16 12.80 6.32 9.39
C TYR A 16 14.23 5.76 9.49
N LEU A 17 14.56 5.02 10.56
CA LEU A 17 15.90 4.50 10.82
C LEU A 17 17.03 5.55 10.68
N GLY A 18 16.76 6.82 11.02
CA GLY A 18 17.69 7.95 10.91
C GLY A 18 17.45 8.85 9.71
N ASP A 19 16.59 8.45 8.76
CA ASP A 19 16.18 9.29 7.64
C ASP A 19 15.60 10.62 8.13
N HIS A 20 16.01 11.71 7.49
CA HIS A 20 15.61 13.07 7.87
C HIS A 20 15.94 13.45 9.33
N ASN A 21 16.91 12.77 9.95
CA ASN A 21 17.23 12.87 11.38
C ASN A 21 16.05 12.48 12.29
N LEU A 22 15.19 11.56 11.84
CA LEU A 22 14.03 11.06 12.58
C LEU A 22 14.19 9.57 12.93
N ILE A 23 13.47 9.12 13.97
CA ILE A 23 13.38 7.71 14.41
C ILE A 23 11.90 7.37 14.64
N GLY A 24 11.52 6.13 14.32
CA GLY A 24 10.14 5.67 14.46
C GLY A 24 9.30 5.99 13.22
N LYS A 25 8.09 6.49 13.46
CA LYS A 25 7.06 6.75 12.43
C LYS A 25 6.24 7.98 12.80
N ALA A 26 5.13 8.24 12.10
CA ALA A 26 4.22 9.39 12.29
C ALA A 26 4.61 10.67 11.53
N SER A 27 4.83 10.54 10.22
CA SER A 27 4.85 11.64 9.27
C SER A 27 4.45 11.11 7.90
N PHE A 28 4.39 12.00 6.90
CA PHE A 28 4.11 11.62 5.51
C PHE A 28 5.38 11.42 4.67
N TYR A 29 6.56 11.30 5.30
CA TYR A 29 7.77 10.86 4.59
C TYR A 29 7.61 9.42 4.08
N GLU A 30 8.23 9.12 2.94
CA GLU A 30 8.13 7.80 2.32
C GLU A 30 8.64 6.68 3.24
N SER A 31 9.71 6.94 4.01
CA SER A 31 10.27 6.01 5.00
C SER A 31 9.36 5.69 6.18
N ALA A 32 8.28 6.44 6.42
CA ALA A 32 7.33 6.14 7.51
C ALA A 32 6.19 5.19 7.11
N TRP A 33 5.85 5.11 5.82
CA TRP A 33 4.58 4.52 5.36
C TRP A 33 4.68 3.69 4.07
N LYS A 34 5.80 3.75 3.35
CA LYS A 34 6.04 2.83 2.22
C LYS A 34 6.57 1.51 2.75
N ILE A 35 5.74 0.49 2.66
CA ILE A 35 5.96 -0.83 3.25
C ILE A 35 6.19 -1.88 2.16
N PRO A 36 6.91 -2.98 2.46
CA PRO A 36 6.89 -4.16 1.61
C PRO A 36 5.50 -4.79 1.60
N LEU A 37 5.07 -5.27 0.44
CA LEU A 37 3.86 -6.07 0.28
C LEU A 37 4.13 -7.18 -0.73
N LEU A 38 4.06 -8.43 -0.25
CA LEU A 38 4.27 -9.63 -1.02
C LEU A 38 2.98 -10.45 -0.97
N ALA A 39 2.50 -10.90 -2.11
CA ALA A 39 1.30 -11.73 -2.18
C ALA A 39 1.54 -12.92 -3.12
N ARG A 40 1.12 -14.10 -2.66
CA ARG A 40 1.04 -15.33 -3.45
C ARG A 40 -0.35 -15.92 -3.26
N ILE A 41 -1.03 -16.14 -4.37
CA ILE A 41 -2.29 -16.90 -4.42
C ILE A 41 -2.18 -18.03 -5.46
N SER A 42 -3.08 -19.00 -5.39
CA SER A 42 -3.10 -20.07 -6.41
C SER A 42 -3.40 -19.47 -7.79
N GLY A 43 -2.56 -19.77 -8.78
CA GLY A 43 -2.70 -19.27 -10.15
C GLY A 43 -2.07 -17.89 -10.43
N SER A 44 -1.56 -17.16 -9.43
CA SER A 44 -0.83 -15.92 -9.69
C SER A 44 0.51 -16.18 -10.39
N VAL A 45 0.94 -15.26 -11.26
CA VAL A 45 2.22 -15.38 -11.99
C VAL A 45 3.40 -15.12 -11.04
N PRO A 46 4.32 -16.08 -10.84
CA PRO A 46 5.47 -15.89 -9.95
C PRO A 46 6.42 -14.79 -10.43
N GLY A 47 7.03 -14.07 -9.49
CA GLY A 47 8.06 -13.07 -9.78
C GLY A 47 7.58 -11.80 -10.49
N GLN A 48 6.27 -11.57 -10.57
CA GLN A 48 5.75 -10.31 -11.08
C GLN A 48 6.09 -9.14 -10.15
N VAL A 49 6.29 -7.97 -10.76
CA VAL A 49 6.49 -6.71 -10.05
C VAL A 49 5.35 -5.79 -10.42
N CYS A 50 4.52 -5.45 -9.44
CA CYS A 50 3.43 -4.49 -9.61
C CYS A 50 3.88 -3.13 -9.08
N ASN A 51 3.83 -2.12 -9.96
CA ASN A 51 4.15 -0.73 -9.64
C ASN A 51 2.91 0.14 -9.43
N ASP A 52 1.72 -0.46 -9.49
CA ASP A 52 0.46 0.23 -9.26
C ASP A 52 0.37 0.68 -7.80
N LEU A 53 -0.37 1.76 -7.56
CA LEU A 53 -0.63 2.21 -6.20
C LEU A 53 -1.60 1.25 -5.52
N VAL A 54 -1.19 0.80 -4.35
CA VAL A 54 -1.96 -0.08 -3.47
C VAL A 54 -1.84 0.44 -2.04
N ASP A 55 -2.86 0.17 -1.24
CA ASP A 55 -2.88 0.48 0.18
C ASP A 55 -2.87 -0.82 1.00
N LEU A 56 -2.39 -0.79 2.24
CA LEU A 56 -2.41 -1.96 3.13
C LEU A 56 -3.85 -2.48 3.33
N TRP A 57 -4.83 -1.59 3.25
CA TRP A 57 -6.24 -1.93 3.44
C TRP A 57 -6.79 -2.83 2.30
N ASP A 58 -6.15 -2.80 1.12
CA ASP A 58 -6.50 -3.64 -0.04
C ASP A 58 -6.27 -5.13 0.22
N VAL A 59 -5.44 -5.48 1.22
CA VAL A 59 -5.29 -6.85 1.71
C VAL A 59 -6.64 -7.43 2.12
N THR A 60 -7.52 -6.64 2.73
CA THR A 60 -8.83 -7.12 3.20
C THR A 60 -9.72 -7.54 2.02
N ALA A 61 -9.84 -6.69 1.00
CA ALA A 61 -10.61 -7.01 -0.20
C ALA A 61 -10.00 -8.18 -1.00
N THR A 62 -8.67 -8.28 -1.01
CA THR A 62 -7.94 -9.41 -1.60
C THR A 62 -8.28 -10.73 -0.91
N MET A 63 -8.32 -10.75 0.43
CA MET A 63 -8.70 -11.92 1.21
C MET A 63 -10.15 -12.35 0.93
N LEU A 64 -11.08 -11.39 0.92
CA LEU A 64 -12.50 -11.67 0.62
C LEU A 64 -12.67 -12.23 -0.79
N SER A 65 -12.07 -11.58 -1.78
CA SER A 65 -12.13 -12.01 -3.18
C SER A 65 -11.54 -13.40 -3.37
N THR A 66 -10.40 -13.70 -2.74
CA THR A 66 -9.77 -15.03 -2.82
C THR A 66 -10.61 -16.10 -2.12
N ALA A 67 -11.36 -15.74 -1.09
CA ALA A 67 -12.29 -16.64 -0.40
C ALA A 67 -13.64 -16.80 -1.13
N GLY A 68 -13.85 -16.11 -2.26
CA GLY A 68 -15.14 -16.11 -2.97
C GLY A 68 -16.26 -15.38 -2.21
N VAL A 69 -15.89 -14.46 -1.32
CA VAL A 69 -16.83 -13.63 -0.53
C VAL A 69 -16.99 -12.27 -1.19
N ASP A 70 -18.23 -11.82 -1.34
CA ASP A 70 -18.54 -10.50 -1.90
C ASP A 70 -17.95 -9.39 -1.03
N ILE A 71 -17.29 -8.42 -1.68
CA ILE A 71 -16.73 -7.24 -1.00
C ILE A 71 -17.89 -6.28 -0.67
N PRO A 72 -18.09 -5.91 0.61
CA PRO A 72 -19.14 -4.97 0.98
C PRO A 72 -18.94 -3.61 0.32
N LYS A 73 -20.03 -3.05 -0.24
CA LYS A 73 -20.02 -1.76 -0.97
C LYS A 73 -19.54 -0.53 -0.18
N HIS A 74 -19.47 -0.64 1.15
CA HIS A 74 -19.02 0.45 2.01
C HIS A 74 -17.51 0.42 2.29
N MET A 75 -16.80 -0.62 1.83
CA MET A 75 -15.35 -0.69 1.94
C MET A 75 -14.69 0.11 0.81
N ASP A 76 -13.67 0.89 1.15
CA ASP A 76 -12.80 1.53 0.15
C ASP A 76 -11.71 0.59 -0.38
N SER A 77 -11.51 -0.56 0.28
CA SER A 77 -10.53 -1.56 -0.14
C SER A 77 -10.93 -2.21 -1.47
N ARG A 78 -9.93 -2.49 -2.30
CA ARG A 78 -10.06 -3.17 -3.59
C ARG A 78 -9.09 -4.34 -3.67
N PRO A 79 -9.37 -5.42 -4.42
CA PRO A 79 -8.40 -6.49 -4.61
C PRO A 79 -7.07 -5.97 -5.18
N LEU A 80 -5.96 -6.51 -4.69
CA LEU A 80 -4.64 -6.13 -5.17
C LEU A 80 -4.49 -6.45 -6.67
N PRO A 81 -4.01 -5.48 -7.48
CA PRO A 81 -3.82 -5.66 -8.92
C PRO A 81 -2.75 -6.69 -9.24
N GLY A 82 -2.92 -7.39 -10.37
CA GLY A 82 -1.93 -8.33 -10.89
C GLY A 82 -2.02 -9.72 -10.26
N LEU A 83 -2.96 -9.95 -9.36
CA LEU A 83 -3.24 -11.28 -8.81
C LEU A 83 -4.26 -12.06 -9.66
N GLY A 84 -4.90 -11.43 -10.65
CA GLY A 84 -5.92 -12.07 -11.49
C GLY A 84 -7.26 -12.24 -10.79
N LEU A 85 -7.52 -11.41 -9.77
CA LEU A 85 -8.77 -11.39 -9.03
C LEU A 85 -9.80 -10.51 -9.75
N MET A 86 -11.07 -10.88 -9.67
CA MET A 86 -12.14 -10.05 -10.24
C MET A 86 -12.23 -8.70 -9.53
N GLY A 87 -12.26 -7.62 -10.31
CA GLY A 87 -12.36 -6.26 -9.78
C GLY A 87 -11.05 -5.71 -9.22
N ASP A 88 -9.92 -6.39 -9.46
CA ASP A 88 -8.62 -5.80 -9.21
C ASP A 88 -8.44 -4.54 -10.09
N SER A 89 -7.98 -3.45 -9.46
CA SER A 89 -7.78 -2.18 -10.16
C SER A 89 -6.76 -1.34 -9.41
N PRO A 90 -5.87 -0.65 -10.14
CA PRO A 90 -4.90 0.24 -9.51
C PRO A 90 -5.61 1.39 -8.80
N ARG A 91 -5.02 1.88 -7.70
CA ARG A 91 -5.44 3.16 -7.11
C ARG A 91 -4.87 4.29 -7.95
N GLU A 92 -5.66 5.35 -8.14
CA GLU A 92 -5.14 6.62 -8.65
C GLU A 92 -4.44 7.42 -7.55
N ARG A 93 -4.87 7.22 -6.29
CA ARG A 93 -4.39 7.96 -5.13
C ARG A 93 -4.37 7.11 -3.87
N ILE A 94 -3.46 7.44 -2.98
CA ILE A 94 -3.37 6.93 -1.61
C ILE A 94 -3.59 8.10 -0.65
N ILE A 95 -4.46 7.90 0.33
CA ILE A 95 -4.74 8.88 1.40
C ILE A 95 -4.11 8.38 2.69
N GLY A 96 -3.21 9.19 3.27
CA GLY A 96 -2.64 8.93 4.59
C GLY A 96 -3.25 9.84 5.63
N MET A 97 -3.48 9.34 6.85
CA MET A 97 -3.98 10.15 7.97
C MET A 97 -3.09 9.97 9.19
N LEU A 98 -2.82 11.08 9.87
CA LEU A 98 -2.21 11.15 11.18
C LEU A 98 -3.15 11.93 12.10
N THR A 99 -2.90 11.88 13.41
CA THR A 99 -3.70 12.64 14.39
C THR A 99 -3.75 14.14 14.08
N ASP A 100 -2.68 14.68 13.49
CA ASP A 100 -2.46 16.10 13.24
C ASP A 100 -2.38 16.45 11.75
N GLY A 101 -2.81 15.57 10.84
CA GLY A 101 -2.73 15.88 9.42
C GLY A 101 -3.23 14.79 8.49
N TRP A 102 -3.21 15.10 7.19
CA TRP A 102 -3.51 14.16 6.13
C TRP A 102 -2.58 14.37 4.93
N CYS A 103 -2.43 13.34 4.11
CA CYS A 103 -1.78 13.45 2.82
C CYS A 103 -2.61 12.83 1.70
N ASN A 104 -2.36 13.32 0.49
CA ASN A 104 -2.88 12.77 -0.76
C ASN A 104 -1.70 12.56 -1.70
N PHE A 105 -1.49 11.31 -2.12
CA PHE A 105 -0.42 10.90 -3.00
C PHE A 105 -0.98 10.29 -4.28
N ASP A 106 -0.61 10.81 -5.44
CA ASP A 106 -1.10 10.33 -6.75
C ASP A 106 -0.11 9.43 -7.51
N GLY A 107 0.97 9.01 -6.84
CA GLY A 107 2.04 8.21 -7.45
C GLY A 107 3.23 9.02 -7.95
N GLU A 108 3.08 10.33 -8.11
CA GLU A 108 4.18 11.24 -8.47
C GLU A 108 4.32 12.38 -7.44
N TRP A 109 3.22 12.96 -7.00
CA TRP A 109 3.16 14.10 -6.09
C TRP A 109 2.43 13.74 -4.81
N LYS A 110 2.97 14.18 -3.68
CA LYS A 110 2.36 14.07 -2.36
C LYS A 110 2.14 15.44 -1.76
N LEU A 111 0.88 15.80 -1.56
CA LEU A 111 0.48 16.94 -0.75
C LEU A 111 0.21 16.45 0.68
N ALA A 112 0.88 17.03 1.66
CA ALA A 112 0.59 16.85 3.08
C ALA A 112 0.10 18.17 3.68
N LYS A 113 -0.96 18.11 4.49
CA LYS A 113 -1.46 19.24 5.29
C LYS A 113 -1.52 18.87 6.76
N TYR A 114 -1.06 19.78 7.60
CA TYR A 114 -1.03 19.61 9.05
C TYR A 114 -1.98 20.57 9.76
N ALA A 115 -2.39 20.20 10.97
CA ALA A 115 -3.27 21.01 11.82
C ALA A 115 -2.62 22.35 12.23
N THR A 116 -1.29 22.45 12.17
CA THR A 116 -0.53 23.70 12.35
C THR A 116 -0.82 24.73 11.25
N GLY A 117 -1.47 24.33 10.15
CA GLY A 117 -1.68 25.15 8.96
C GLY A 117 -0.58 24.98 7.90
N GLU A 118 0.50 24.28 8.24
CA GLU A 118 1.59 24.00 7.30
C GLU A 118 1.14 23.02 6.21
N SER A 119 1.66 23.25 5.01
CA SER A 119 1.43 22.39 3.85
C SER A 119 2.75 22.12 3.14
N VAL A 120 2.95 20.87 2.74
CA VAL A 120 4.19 20.43 2.08
C VAL A 120 3.82 19.65 0.83
N LEU A 121 4.38 20.05 -0.31
CA LEU A 121 4.25 19.33 -1.58
C LEU A 121 5.61 18.72 -1.95
N ARG A 122 5.64 17.42 -2.25
CA ARG A 122 6.86 16.68 -2.60
C ARG A 122 6.63 15.81 -3.82
N THR A 123 7.67 15.63 -4.64
CA THR A 123 7.69 14.59 -5.67
C THR A 123 8.08 13.23 -5.06
N ARG A 124 7.73 12.15 -5.75
CA ARG A 124 8.12 10.78 -5.39
C ARG A 124 9.65 10.68 -5.36
N SER A 125 10.17 10.12 -4.28
CA SER A 125 11.57 9.75 -4.20
C SER A 125 11.81 8.58 -5.17
N ARG A 126 12.83 8.64 -6.04
CA ARG A 126 13.12 7.57 -7.01
C ARG A 126 13.65 6.27 -6.39
N TYR A 127 13.46 6.07 -5.08
CA TYR A 127 14.02 4.95 -4.34
C TYR A 127 12.94 3.90 -4.04
N CYS A 128 13.14 2.71 -4.60
CA CYS A 128 12.54 1.41 -4.24
C CYS A 128 11.22 1.01 -4.94
N ALA A 129 11.20 -0.21 -5.48
CA ALA A 129 10.06 -0.90 -6.09
C ALA A 129 9.50 -1.96 -5.14
N THR A 130 8.19 -2.20 -5.18
CA THR A 130 7.52 -3.34 -4.58
C THR A 130 7.88 -4.60 -5.38
N HIS A 131 8.50 -5.60 -4.74
CA HIS A 131 8.84 -6.87 -5.40
C HIS A 131 7.87 -7.93 -4.92
N LEU A 132 7.34 -8.83 -5.75
CA LEU A 132 6.72 -10.07 -5.25
C LEU A 132 7.81 -11.14 -5.18
N ILE A 133 8.07 -11.70 -4.01
CA ILE A 133 8.94 -12.88 -3.88
C ILE A 133 8.11 -14.15 -4.05
N GLY A 134 8.62 -15.07 -4.87
CA GLY A 134 8.04 -16.39 -5.15
C GLY A 134 8.21 -17.38 -4.01
#